data_AF-A0A538AIT7-F1
#
_entry.id   AF-A0A538AIT7-F1
#
_cell.length_a   1.000
_cell.length_b   1.000
_cell.length_c   1.000
_cell.angle_alpha   90.00
_cell.angle_beta   90.00
_cell.angle_gamma   90.00
#
_symmetry.space_group_name_H-M   'P 1'
#
loop_
_entity.id
_entity.type
_entity.pdbx_description
1 polymer ?
#
loop_
_entity_poly.entity_id
_entity_poly.type
_entity_poly.pdbx_seq_one_letter_code
_entity_poly.pdbx_strand_id
1 'polypeptide(L)'
;MPQKRPTSRVVRRIDPAALAEFQAGIRKRYSNDQILDQLRACAERLGRSPTMREFEDDSETTVHPQTVIQHFGSWNAAKRKAGLVPRRFAKPSDLIRLLRELGEELGRPPTAKDLDEHRASMPSKSLYWHTFGSLKNALREAGFDVPVGEERLERAIEQGMALAHKLERLPKFADWAEARRADTDLLSEWQVYRMLESGTASAGRRRQAGAWATFQYLVRERLLEDGVEVSAEGGLSRRPRSPQGGGGKQRPRQARARRGGGSPRKPGRA
;
A
#
# COMPACT_ATOMS: atom_id res chain seq x y z
N MET A 1 51.74 10.66 1.48
CA MET A 1 51.26 10.41 0.11
C MET A 1 51.89 9.10 -0.39
N PRO A 2 51.15 7.98 -0.53
CA PRO A 2 51.75 6.76 -1.06
C PRO A 2 51.97 6.93 -2.57
N GLN A 3 53.22 6.96 -3.00
CA GLN A 3 53.59 7.03 -4.41
C GLN A 3 53.23 5.70 -5.10
N LYS A 4 52.46 5.79 -6.19
CA LYS A 4 52.18 4.65 -7.08
C LYS A 4 53.52 4.13 -7.61
N ARG A 5 53.90 2.90 -7.23
CA ARG A 5 55.06 2.21 -7.79
C ARG A 5 54.91 2.17 -9.32
N PRO A 6 55.95 2.50 -10.11
CA PRO A 6 55.86 2.42 -11.56
C PRO A 6 55.59 0.97 -11.94
N THR A 7 54.53 0.74 -12.71
CA THR A 7 54.17 -0.57 -13.24
C THR A 7 55.41 -1.19 -13.89
N SER A 8 55.76 -2.41 -13.47
CA SER A 8 57.01 -3.05 -13.84
C SER A 8 57.17 -3.09 -15.37
N ARG A 9 58.42 -2.95 -15.85
CA ARG A 9 58.80 -2.98 -17.28
C ARG A 9 58.27 -4.22 -18.03
N VAL A 10 57.89 -5.27 -17.28
CA VAL A 10 57.30 -6.53 -17.75
C VAL A 10 55.86 -6.33 -18.27
N VAL A 11 55.04 -5.50 -17.61
CA VAL A 11 53.63 -5.29 -18.02
C VAL A 11 53.52 -4.50 -19.33
N ARG A 12 54.51 -3.65 -19.65
CA ARG A 12 54.54 -2.84 -20.88
C ARG A 12 54.83 -3.64 -22.16
N ARG A 13 55.17 -4.93 -22.08
CA ARG A 13 55.54 -5.79 -23.21
C ARG A 13 54.56 -6.92 -23.50
N ILE A 14 53.39 -6.93 -22.86
CA ILE A 14 52.40 -7.97 -23.09
C ILE A 14 51.76 -7.75 -24.46
N ASP A 15 51.97 -8.68 -25.39
CA ASP A 15 51.26 -8.72 -26.67
C ASP A 15 49.76 -8.97 -26.41
N PRO A 16 48.87 -8.04 -26.80
CA PRO A 16 47.42 -8.18 -26.62
C PRO A 16 46.85 -9.43 -27.29
N ALA A 17 47.39 -9.85 -28.44
CA ALA A 17 46.90 -11.01 -29.19
C ALA A 17 47.24 -12.32 -28.46
N ALA A 18 48.50 -12.49 -28.06
CA ALA A 18 48.95 -13.63 -27.26
C ALA A 18 48.23 -13.70 -25.89
N LEU A 19 47.98 -12.56 -25.25
CA LEU A 19 47.20 -12.50 -24.01
C LEU A 19 45.74 -12.94 -24.24
N ALA A 20 45.11 -12.51 -25.34
CA ALA A 20 43.75 -12.88 -25.68
C ALA A 20 43.61 -14.39 -25.95
N GLU A 21 44.58 -14.98 -26.66
CA GLU A 21 44.62 -16.42 -26.94
C GLU A 21 44.83 -17.24 -25.65
N PHE A 22 45.76 -16.82 -24.79
CA PHE A 22 45.97 -17.42 -23.47
C PHE A 22 44.70 -17.34 -22.60
N GLN A 23 44.04 -16.18 -22.57
CA GLN A 23 42.75 -16.00 -21.88
C GLN A 23 41.66 -16.88 -22.47
N ALA A 24 41.59 -17.04 -23.80
CA ALA A 24 40.64 -17.94 -24.45
C ALA A 24 40.85 -19.40 -24.05
N GLY A 25 42.10 -19.85 -23.89
CA GLY A 25 42.44 -21.15 -23.33
C GLY A 25 41.94 -21.32 -21.89
N ILE A 26 42.12 -20.30 -21.04
CA ILE A 26 41.60 -20.32 -19.67
C ILE A 26 40.07 -20.37 -19.64
N ARG A 27 39.37 -19.64 -20.54
CA ARG A 27 37.90 -19.64 -20.64
C ARG A 27 37.34 -21.02 -20.95
N LYS A 28 38.04 -21.85 -21.74
CA LYS A 28 37.61 -23.23 -22.02
C LYS A 28 37.57 -24.14 -20.79
N ARG A 29 38.20 -23.77 -19.67
CA ARG A 29 38.13 -24.55 -18.42
C ARG A 29 36.75 -24.56 -17.79
N TYR A 30 35.93 -23.55 -18.06
CA TYR A 30 34.59 -23.45 -17.51
C TYR A 30 33.58 -23.32 -18.64
N SER A 31 32.67 -24.29 -18.73
CA SER A 31 31.49 -24.15 -19.58
C SER A 31 30.54 -23.08 -19.02
N ASN A 32 29.71 -22.50 -19.87
CA ASN A 32 28.68 -21.54 -19.43
C ASN A 32 27.77 -22.19 -18.37
N ASP A 33 27.36 -23.44 -18.56
CA ASP A 33 26.46 -24.13 -17.64
C ASP A 33 27.10 -24.33 -16.26
N GLN A 34 28.37 -24.75 -16.20
CA GLN A 34 29.12 -24.84 -14.93
C GLN A 34 29.18 -23.50 -14.18
N ILE A 35 29.36 -22.39 -14.90
CA ILE A 35 29.37 -21.06 -14.27
C ILE A 35 27.97 -20.71 -13.73
N LEU A 36 26.91 -21.01 -14.48
CA LEU A 36 25.53 -20.76 -14.04
C LEU A 36 25.16 -21.63 -12.84
N ASP A 37 25.59 -22.88 -12.80
CA ASP A 37 25.36 -23.79 -11.68
C ASP A 37 26.10 -23.35 -10.41
N GLN A 38 27.35 -22.89 -10.53
CA GLN A 38 28.06 -22.30 -9.39
C GLN A 38 27.37 -21.03 -8.88
N LEU A 39 26.85 -20.19 -9.78
CA LEU A 39 26.07 -19.01 -9.40
C LEU A 39 24.79 -19.39 -8.63
N ARG A 40 24.09 -20.43 -9.07
CA ARG A 40 22.88 -20.94 -8.39
C ARG A 40 23.23 -21.53 -7.03
N ALA A 41 24.23 -22.39 -6.95
CA ALA A 41 24.67 -22.98 -5.69
C ALA A 41 25.14 -21.93 -4.66
N CYS A 42 25.87 -20.90 -5.11
CA CYS A 42 26.23 -19.76 -4.26
C CYS A 42 24.98 -19.01 -3.77
N ALA A 43 23.99 -18.80 -4.66
CA ALA A 43 22.73 -18.19 -4.29
C ALA A 43 21.95 -19.04 -3.27
N GLU A 44 21.95 -20.37 -3.41
CA GLU A 44 21.30 -21.28 -2.46
C GLU A 44 21.96 -21.23 -1.07
N ARG A 45 23.29 -21.26 -1.00
CA ARG A 45 24.04 -21.14 0.26
C ARG A 45 23.79 -19.83 0.99
N LEU A 46 23.85 -18.71 0.26
CA LEU A 46 23.51 -17.40 0.81
C LEU A 46 22.00 -17.24 1.04
N GLY A 47 21.21 -18.17 0.48
CA GLY A 47 19.78 -18.11 0.24
C GLY A 47 19.35 -16.87 -0.50
N ARG A 48 20.21 -16.21 -1.27
CA ARG A 48 19.89 -14.95 -1.92
C ARG A 48 20.83 -14.72 -3.10
N SER A 49 20.37 -14.04 -4.16
CA SER A 49 21.22 -13.74 -5.35
C SER A 49 22.55 -13.06 -4.95
N PRO A 50 23.74 -13.62 -5.29
CA PRO A 50 25.04 -13.16 -4.78
C PRO A 50 25.52 -11.87 -5.42
N THR A 51 26.18 -10.99 -4.67
CA THR A 51 27.00 -9.91 -5.24
C THR A 51 28.32 -10.47 -5.80
N MET A 52 29.07 -9.69 -6.59
CA MET A 52 30.38 -10.13 -7.09
C MET A 52 31.33 -10.49 -5.94
N ARG A 53 31.33 -9.66 -4.88
CA ARG A 53 32.17 -9.88 -3.70
C ARG A 53 31.75 -11.12 -2.92
N GLU A 54 30.45 -11.32 -2.70
CA GLU A 54 29.96 -12.51 -2.00
C GLU A 54 30.25 -13.80 -2.78
N PHE A 55 30.24 -13.75 -4.11
CA PHE A 55 30.63 -14.89 -4.93
C PHE A 55 32.15 -15.13 -4.88
N GLU A 56 32.97 -14.07 -4.88
CA GLU A 56 34.42 -14.19 -4.73
C GLU A 56 34.82 -14.74 -3.34
N ASP A 57 34.11 -14.32 -2.30
CA ASP A 57 34.35 -14.72 -0.91
C ASP A 57 33.78 -16.14 -0.61
N ASP A 58 33.03 -16.75 -1.53
CA ASP A 58 32.44 -18.09 -1.36
C ASP A 58 33.48 -19.18 -1.64
N SER A 59 33.95 -19.84 -0.59
CA SER A 59 34.97 -20.90 -0.64
C SER A 59 34.59 -22.13 -1.46
N GLU A 60 33.29 -22.35 -1.74
CA GLU A 60 32.83 -23.45 -2.59
C GLU A 60 32.79 -23.08 -4.07
N THR A 61 32.99 -21.81 -4.41
CA THR A 61 33.10 -21.38 -5.81
C THR A 61 34.55 -21.46 -6.27
N THR A 62 34.74 -21.94 -7.50
CA THR A 62 36.07 -22.03 -8.14
C THR A 62 36.24 -21.04 -9.28
N VAL A 63 35.13 -20.42 -9.70
CA VAL A 63 35.09 -19.43 -10.77
C VAL A 63 35.29 -18.04 -10.19
N HIS A 64 36.23 -17.28 -10.74
CA HIS A 64 36.42 -15.88 -10.37
C HIS A 64 35.34 -14.99 -11.02
N PRO A 65 34.84 -13.91 -10.37
CA PRO A 65 33.80 -13.04 -10.94
C PRO A 65 34.13 -12.46 -12.32
N GLN A 66 35.39 -12.15 -12.58
CA GLN A 66 35.84 -11.68 -13.90
C GLN A 66 35.60 -12.71 -15.01
N THR A 67 35.74 -14.01 -14.72
CA THR A 67 35.45 -15.08 -15.70
C THR A 67 33.97 -15.09 -16.05
N VAL A 68 33.10 -14.92 -15.05
CA VAL A 68 31.65 -14.80 -15.27
C VAL A 68 31.32 -13.63 -16.21
N ILE A 69 31.93 -12.45 -15.97
CA ILE A 69 31.72 -11.28 -16.84
C ILE A 69 32.22 -11.55 -18.26
N GLN A 70 33.37 -12.22 -18.43
CA GLN A 70 33.90 -12.55 -19.76
C GLN A 70 33.00 -13.51 -20.55
N HIS A 71 32.35 -14.46 -19.89
CA HIS A 71 31.46 -15.42 -20.56
C HIS A 71 30.09 -14.82 -20.91
N PHE A 72 29.59 -13.90 -20.09
CA PHE A 72 28.21 -13.41 -20.20
C PHE A 72 28.11 -11.92 -20.55
N GLY A 73 29.24 -11.23 -20.76
CA GLY A 73 29.36 -9.80 -21.02
C GLY A 73 29.14 -8.92 -19.77
N SER A 74 28.31 -9.35 -18.82
CA SER A 74 28.13 -8.67 -17.53
C SER A 74 27.66 -9.61 -16.43
N TRP A 75 27.94 -9.24 -15.17
CA TRP A 75 27.47 -9.98 -13.99
C TRP A 75 25.93 -10.11 -13.96
N ASN A 76 25.21 -9.04 -14.30
CA ASN A 76 23.76 -9.04 -14.32
C ASN A 76 23.20 -9.94 -15.45
N ALA A 77 23.88 -10.02 -16.59
CA ALA A 77 23.49 -10.95 -17.66
C ALA A 77 23.66 -12.41 -17.21
N ALA A 78 24.77 -12.73 -16.53
CA ALA A 78 24.98 -14.05 -15.96
C ALA A 78 23.89 -14.43 -14.94
N LYS A 79 23.57 -13.52 -14.01
CA LYS A 79 22.48 -13.72 -13.05
C LYS A 79 21.15 -14.04 -13.73
N ARG A 80 20.75 -13.24 -14.72
CA ARG A 80 19.49 -13.47 -15.45
C ARG A 80 19.48 -14.85 -16.11
N LYS A 81 20.58 -15.27 -16.74
CA LYS A 81 20.71 -16.62 -17.31
C LYS A 81 20.69 -17.73 -16.24
N ALA A 82 21.15 -17.43 -15.03
CA ALA A 82 21.09 -18.35 -13.90
C ALA A 82 19.69 -18.41 -13.25
N GLY A 83 18.72 -17.60 -13.69
CA GLY A 83 17.41 -17.46 -13.02
C GLY A 83 17.45 -16.57 -11.78
N LEU A 84 18.55 -15.83 -11.58
CA LEU A 84 18.78 -14.98 -10.42
C LEU A 84 18.49 -13.52 -10.75
N VAL A 85 17.94 -12.79 -9.79
CA VAL A 85 17.60 -11.37 -10.01
C VAL A 85 18.76 -10.45 -9.65
N PRO A 86 19.12 -9.49 -10.52
CA PRO A 86 20.06 -8.42 -10.19
C PRO A 86 19.53 -7.49 -9.08
N ARG A 87 20.21 -7.46 -7.92
CA ARG A 87 19.79 -6.68 -6.75
C ARG A 87 19.70 -5.16 -6.97
N ARG A 88 20.71 -4.56 -7.63
CA ARG A 88 20.90 -3.09 -7.64
C ARG A 88 20.34 -2.38 -8.87
N PHE A 89 19.95 -3.12 -9.91
CA PHE A 89 19.63 -2.55 -11.23
C PHE A 89 18.35 -3.15 -11.82
N ALA A 90 17.45 -3.68 -11.00
CA ALA A 90 16.13 -4.08 -11.46
C ALA A 90 15.35 -2.82 -11.83
N LYS A 91 14.80 -2.76 -13.05
CA LYS A 91 13.89 -1.69 -13.45
C LYS A 91 12.56 -1.85 -12.71
N PRO A 92 11.79 -0.77 -12.49
CA PRO A 92 10.44 -0.89 -11.93
C PRO A 92 9.60 -1.94 -12.66
N SER A 93 9.65 -1.96 -14.00
CA SER A 93 8.98 -2.98 -14.82
C SER A 93 9.42 -4.42 -14.52
N ASP A 94 10.69 -4.65 -14.19
CA ASP A 94 11.20 -5.97 -13.84
C ASP A 94 10.65 -6.41 -12.48
N LEU A 95 10.59 -5.49 -11.52
CA LEU A 95 10.04 -5.74 -10.18
C LEU A 95 8.56 -6.09 -10.23
N ILE A 96 7.80 -5.39 -11.09
CA ILE A 96 6.39 -5.65 -11.35
C ILE A 96 6.17 -7.03 -11.98
N ARG A 97 6.95 -7.37 -13.02
CA ARG A 97 6.90 -8.69 -13.65
C ARG A 97 7.14 -9.82 -12.64
N LEU A 98 8.15 -9.67 -11.78
CA LEU A 98 8.48 -10.66 -10.75
C LEU A 98 7.36 -10.83 -9.71
N LEU A 99 6.68 -9.75 -9.31
CA LEU A 99 5.52 -9.85 -8.43
C LEU A 99 4.37 -10.60 -9.09
N ARG A 100 4.13 -10.36 -10.40
CA ARG A 100 3.10 -11.06 -11.15
C ARG A 100 3.39 -12.55 -11.25
N GLU A 101 4.60 -12.92 -11.68
CA GLU A 101 5.06 -14.31 -11.78
C GLU A 101 4.93 -15.04 -10.44
N LEU A 102 5.37 -14.42 -9.33
CA LEU A 102 5.21 -15.00 -8.01
C LEU A 102 3.74 -15.15 -7.60
N GLY A 103 2.88 -14.18 -7.94
CA GLY A 103 1.47 -14.29 -7.61
C GLY A 103 0.73 -15.35 -8.43
N GLU A 104 1.14 -15.58 -9.67
CA GLU A 104 0.67 -16.69 -10.51
C GLU A 104 1.09 -18.04 -9.91
N GLU A 105 2.34 -18.17 -9.47
CA GLU A 105 2.85 -19.37 -8.80
C GLU A 105 2.08 -19.67 -7.50
N LEU A 106 1.79 -18.64 -6.70
CA LEU A 106 1.08 -18.78 -5.43
C LEU A 106 -0.45 -18.87 -5.58
N GLY A 107 -0.99 -18.51 -6.75
CA GLY A 107 -2.43 -18.35 -6.97
C GLY A 107 -3.08 -17.22 -6.14
N ARG A 108 -2.28 -16.30 -5.60
CA ARG A 108 -2.73 -15.18 -4.75
C ARG A 108 -1.72 -14.03 -4.76
N PRO A 109 -2.12 -12.79 -4.39
CA PRO A 109 -1.18 -11.69 -4.22
C PRO A 109 -0.05 -12.04 -3.24
N PRO A 110 1.22 -11.85 -3.62
CA PRO A 110 2.36 -12.10 -2.74
C PRO A 110 2.37 -11.19 -1.50
N THR A 111 2.75 -11.74 -0.37
CA THR A 111 2.96 -11.03 0.90
C THR A 111 4.45 -10.76 1.13
N ALA A 112 4.77 -9.91 2.11
CA ALA A 112 6.16 -9.68 2.50
C ALA A 112 6.87 -10.97 2.98
N LYS A 113 6.12 -11.91 3.56
CA LYS A 113 6.66 -13.22 3.99
C LYS A 113 7.02 -14.08 2.78
N ASP A 114 6.17 -14.08 1.75
CA ASP A 114 6.45 -14.83 0.51
C ASP A 114 7.72 -14.32 -0.17
N LEU A 115 7.95 -13.00 -0.20
CA LEU A 115 9.20 -12.42 -0.70
C LEU A 115 10.43 -12.88 0.11
N ASP A 116 10.29 -12.96 1.43
CA ASP A 116 11.35 -13.43 2.32
C ASP A 116 11.62 -14.94 2.16
N GLU A 117 10.59 -15.74 1.85
CA GLU A 117 10.70 -17.18 1.53
C GLU A 117 11.33 -17.41 0.14
N HIS A 118 11.05 -16.54 -0.84
CA HIS A 118 11.56 -16.61 -2.22
C HIS A 118 12.80 -15.73 -2.44
N ARG A 119 13.56 -15.42 -1.39
CA ARG A 119 14.71 -14.47 -1.39
C ARG A 119 15.84 -14.77 -2.39
N ALA A 120 15.89 -15.98 -2.96
CA ALA A 120 16.82 -16.36 -4.02
C ALA A 120 16.44 -15.75 -5.38
N SER A 121 15.15 -15.81 -5.72
CA SER A 121 14.55 -15.35 -6.98
C SER A 121 13.86 -13.99 -6.85
N MET A 122 13.56 -13.53 -5.63
CA MET A 122 12.87 -12.27 -5.38
C MET A 122 13.80 -11.16 -4.87
N PRO A 123 13.62 -9.92 -5.34
CA PRO A 123 14.20 -8.74 -4.72
C PRO A 123 13.70 -8.54 -3.29
N SER A 124 14.50 -7.85 -2.47
CA SER A 124 14.10 -7.59 -1.09
C SER A 124 12.90 -6.64 -1.00
N LYS A 125 12.09 -6.80 0.05
CA LYS A 125 10.98 -5.88 0.37
C LYS A 125 11.40 -4.41 0.43
N SER A 126 12.63 -4.13 0.87
CA SER A 126 13.19 -2.77 0.89
C SER A 126 13.34 -2.17 -0.51
N LEU A 127 13.69 -2.98 -1.52
CA LEU A 127 13.78 -2.48 -2.89
C LEU A 127 12.40 -2.06 -3.41
N TYR A 128 11.38 -2.88 -3.18
CA TYR A 128 9.99 -2.52 -3.51
C TYR A 128 9.54 -1.25 -2.78
N TRP A 129 9.92 -1.08 -1.51
CA TRP A 129 9.62 0.13 -0.76
C TRP A 129 10.29 1.37 -1.36
N HIS A 130 11.59 1.31 -1.69
CA HIS A 130 12.30 2.45 -2.28
C HIS A 130 11.83 2.79 -3.70
N THR A 131 11.37 1.80 -4.48
CA THR A 131 10.94 2.00 -5.86
C THR A 131 9.48 2.46 -5.97
N PHE A 132 8.58 1.90 -5.16
CA PHE A 132 7.12 2.12 -5.28
C PHE A 132 6.49 2.82 -4.06
N GLY A 133 7.30 3.16 -3.05
CA GLY A 133 6.85 3.72 -1.76
C GLY A 133 6.26 2.67 -0.80
N SER A 134 5.67 1.59 -1.31
CA SER A 134 5.21 0.45 -0.52
C SER A 134 5.06 -0.82 -1.35
N LEU A 135 5.09 -1.99 -0.69
CA LEU A 135 4.79 -3.26 -1.37
C LEU A 135 3.35 -3.30 -1.92
N LYS A 136 2.39 -2.65 -1.25
CA LYS A 136 0.99 -2.58 -1.72
C LYS A 136 0.88 -1.84 -3.05
N ASN A 137 1.59 -0.74 -3.22
CA ASN A 137 1.62 0.02 -4.47
C ASN A 137 2.22 -0.83 -5.59
N ALA A 138 3.34 -1.51 -5.31
CA ALA A 138 3.96 -2.42 -6.26
C ALA A 138 3.02 -3.57 -6.67
N LEU A 139 2.25 -4.12 -5.74
CA LEU A 139 1.25 -5.15 -6.04
C LEU A 139 0.11 -4.62 -6.92
N ARG A 140 -0.37 -3.39 -6.71
CA ARG A 140 -1.37 -2.78 -7.59
C ARG A 140 -0.84 -2.57 -9.00
N GLU A 141 0.38 -2.06 -9.13
CA GLU A 141 1.03 -1.91 -10.44
C GLU A 141 1.24 -3.27 -11.14
N ALA A 142 1.39 -4.35 -10.37
CA ALA A 142 1.42 -5.72 -10.89
C ALA A 142 0.05 -6.25 -11.33
N GLY A 143 -1.04 -5.55 -11.00
CA GLY A 143 -2.41 -5.92 -11.36
C GLY A 143 -3.15 -6.68 -10.26
N PHE A 144 -2.61 -6.74 -9.04
CA PHE A 144 -3.32 -7.33 -7.91
C PHE A 144 -4.32 -6.34 -7.31
N ASP A 145 -5.50 -6.86 -6.99
CA ASP A 145 -6.51 -6.13 -6.23
C ASP A 145 -6.10 -6.07 -4.75
N VAL A 146 -5.34 -5.03 -4.39
CA VAL A 146 -4.91 -4.76 -3.01
C VAL A 146 -5.63 -3.51 -2.52
N PRO A 147 -6.62 -3.65 -1.62
CA PRO A 147 -7.37 -2.50 -1.13
C PRO A 147 -6.45 -1.51 -0.42
N VAL A 148 -6.49 -0.22 -0.77
CA VAL A 148 -5.76 0.85 -0.06
C VAL A 148 -6.47 1.27 1.22
N GLY A 149 -5.83 2.10 2.05
CA GLY A 149 -6.40 2.56 3.32
C GLY A 149 -7.77 3.23 3.16
N GLU A 150 -7.95 4.01 2.08
CA GLU A 150 -9.20 4.71 1.76
C GLU A 150 -10.30 3.75 1.30
N GLU A 151 -10.03 2.86 0.34
CA GLU A 151 -10.99 1.84 -0.12
C GLU A 151 -11.41 0.88 1.02
N ARG A 152 -10.48 0.53 1.92
CA ARG A 152 -10.79 -0.28 3.11
C ARG A 152 -11.63 0.48 4.12
N LEU A 153 -11.39 1.79 4.26
CA LEU A 153 -12.19 2.64 5.13
C LEU A 153 -13.61 2.79 4.59
N GLU A 154 -13.77 3.00 3.29
CA GLU A 154 -15.11 3.04 2.64
C GLU A 154 -15.84 1.72 2.87
N ARG A 155 -15.18 0.57 2.64
CA ARG A 155 -15.77 -0.75 2.94
C ARG A 155 -16.14 -0.91 4.41
N ALA A 156 -15.32 -0.42 5.33
CA ALA A 156 -15.66 -0.43 6.75
C ALA A 156 -16.90 0.44 7.02
N ILE A 157 -17.01 1.61 6.40
CA ILE A 157 -18.16 2.50 6.54
C ILE A 157 -19.44 1.81 6.02
N GLU A 158 -19.39 1.20 4.84
CA GLU A 158 -20.52 0.44 4.26
C GLU A 158 -20.96 -0.71 5.19
N GLN A 159 -20.00 -1.50 5.69
CA GLN A 159 -20.27 -2.55 6.68
C GLN A 159 -20.90 -2.00 7.96
N GLY A 160 -20.48 -0.80 8.39
CA GLY A 160 -21.06 -0.11 9.54
C GLY A 160 -22.46 0.41 9.32
N MET A 161 -22.78 0.91 8.12
CA MET A 161 -24.14 1.29 7.77
C MET A 161 -25.08 0.09 7.77
N ALA A 162 -24.67 -1.03 7.16
CA ALA A 162 -25.45 -2.25 7.14
C ALA A 162 -25.72 -2.77 8.57
N LEU A 163 -24.70 -2.77 9.43
CA LEU A 163 -24.86 -3.15 10.82
C LEU A 163 -25.73 -2.13 11.60
N ALA A 164 -25.59 -0.84 11.33
CA ALA A 164 -26.40 0.20 11.96
C ALA A 164 -27.89 0.04 11.63
N HIS A 165 -28.22 -0.28 10.38
CA HIS A 165 -29.59 -0.59 9.98
C HIS A 165 -30.14 -1.82 10.70
N LYS A 166 -29.32 -2.86 10.88
CA LYS A 166 -29.72 -4.07 11.61
C LYS A 166 -29.93 -3.82 13.12
N LEU A 167 -29.16 -2.92 13.71
CA LEU A 167 -29.24 -2.59 15.14
C LEU A 167 -30.21 -1.43 15.44
N GLU A 168 -30.69 -0.72 14.41
CA GLU A 168 -31.43 0.56 14.50
C GLU A 168 -30.67 1.66 15.27
N ARG A 169 -29.34 1.52 15.38
CA ARG A 169 -28.42 2.48 16.01
C ARG A 169 -27.01 2.26 15.49
N LEU A 170 -26.17 3.29 15.58
CA LEU A 170 -24.75 3.18 15.26
C LEU A 170 -24.09 2.05 16.08
N PRO A 171 -23.25 1.21 15.45
CA PRO A 171 -22.61 0.10 16.13
C PRO A 171 -21.57 0.59 17.14
N LYS A 172 -21.63 0.03 18.35
CA LYS A 172 -20.55 0.11 19.32
C LYS A 172 -19.50 -0.95 18.99
N PHE A 173 -18.32 -0.81 19.59
CA PHE A 173 -17.23 -1.77 19.40
C PHE A 173 -17.66 -3.21 19.70
N ALA A 174 -18.43 -3.43 20.76
CA ALA A 174 -18.94 -4.75 21.13
C ALA A 174 -19.95 -5.32 20.11
N ASP A 175 -20.76 -4.48 19.48
CA ASP A 175 -21.71 -4.94 18.46
C ASP A 175 -20.97 -5.42 17.21
N TRP A 176 -19.89 -4.72 16.84
CA TRP A 176 -19.00 -5.13 15.75
C TRP A 176 -18.25 -6.43 16.09
N ALA A 177 -17.65 -6.46 17.30
CA ALA A 177 -17.38 -7.62 18.15
C ALA A 177 -18.14 -8.90 17.79
N GLU A 178 -19.45 -8.77 17.96
CA GLU A 178 -20.41 -9.84 17.85
C GLU A 178 -20.77 -10.13 16.40
N ALA A 179 -21.01 -9.08 15.59
CA ALA A 179 -21.30 -9.22 14.17
C ALA A 179 -20.17 -9.96 13.44
N ARG A 180 -18.91 -9.64 13.74
CA ARG A 180 -17.73 -10.30 13.14
C ARG A 180 -17.59 -11.76 13.53
N ARG A 181 -18.08 -12.15 14.71
CA ARG A 181 -18.12 -13.56 15.12
C ARG A 181 -19.16 -14.35 14.30
N ALA A 182 -20.23 -13.70 13.87
CA ALA A 182 -21.27 -14.29 13.04
C ALA A 182 -20.97 -14.26 11.53
N ASP A 183 -20.22 -13.27 11.05
CA ASP A 183 -19.86 -13.08 9.64
C ASP A 183 -18.36 -12.80 9.50
N THR A 184 -17.65 -13.71 8.84
CA THR A 184 -16.20 -13.62 8.67
C THR A 184 -15.73 -12.60 7.64
N ASP A 185 -16.62 -12.08 6.81
CA ASP A 185 -16.31 -11.12 5.75
C ASP A 185 -16.31 -9.67 6.24
N LEU A 186 -16.83 -9.43 7.45
CA LEU A 186 -16.63 -8.19 8.20
C LEU A 186 -15.14 -7.96 8.46
N LEU A 187 -14.71 -6.71 8.34
CA LEU A 187 -13.39 -6.32 8.85
C LEU A 187 -13.35 -6.52 10.36
N SER A 188 -12.19 -6.86 10.91
CA SER A 188 -12.05 -6.88 12.37
C SER A 188 -12.05 -5.46 12.93
N GLU A 189 -12.49 -5.33 14.18
CA GLU A 189 -12.56 -4.05 14.88
C GLU A 189 -11.18 -3.39 14.93
N TRP A 190 -10.12 -4.20 15.08
CA TRP A 190 -8.73 -3.77 15.06
C TRP A 190 -8.22 -3.38 13.67
N GLN A 191 -8.82 -3.88 12.59
CA GLN A 191 -8.55 -3.38 11.25
C GLN A 191 -9.14 -1.97 11.10
N VAL A 192 -10.39 -1.76 11.51
CA VAL A 192 -11.05 -0.44 11.49
C VAL A 192 -10.30 0.56 12.39
N TYR A 193 -9.93 0.15 13.60
CA TYR A 193 -9.22 0.98 14.57
C TYR A 193 -7.89 1.51 14.01
N ARG A 194 -7.06 0.62 13.44
CA ARG A 194 -5.75 0.99 12.90
C ARG A 194 -5.84 1.91 11.68
N MET A 195 -6.92 1.86 10.90
CA MET A 195 -7.12 2.77 9.76
C MET A 195 -7.26 4.23 10.21
N LEU A 196 -7.93 4.44 11.36
CA LEU A 196 -8.28 5.77 11.85
C LEU A 196 -7.27 6.33 12.87
N GLU A 197 -6.43 5.47 13.46
CA GLU A 197 -5.33 5.88 14.35
C GLU A 197 -4.16 6.51 13.58
N SER A 198 -3.83 6.01 12.38
CA SER A 198 -2.68 6.50 11.59
C SER A 198 -2.85 7.90 10.98
N GLY A 199 -4.06 8.45 10.94
CA GLY A 199 -4.33 9.78 10.35
C GLY A 199 -4.22 10.96 11.33
N THR A 200 -4.18 10.71 12.64
CA THR A 200 -4.29 11.77 13.66
C THR A 200 -2.96 12.16 14.31
N ALA A 201 -1.86 11.48 13.97
CA ALA A 201 -0.53 11.71 14.55
C ALA A 201 0.10 13.07 14.23
N SER A 202 -0.48 13.87 13.32
CA SER A 202 0.01 15.21 12.98
C SER A 202 -0.55 16.35 13.85
N ALA A 203 -1.54 16.10 14.72
CA ALA A 203 -2.15 17.17 15.53
C ALA A 203 -1.86 16.94 17.02
N GLY A 204 -0.84 17.64 17.52
CA GLY A 204 -0.45 17.61 18.91
C GLY A 204 -1.61 17.85 19.87
N ARG A 205 -1.72 16.98 20.88
CA ARG A 205 -2.45 17.16 22.14
C ARG A 205 -3.77 17.92 22.04
N ARG A 206 -4.83 17.23 21.57
CA ARG A 206 -6.20 17.48 22.06
C ARG A 206 -6.91 16.13 22.19
N ARG A 207 -7.47 15.89 23.38
CA ARG A 207 -7.96 14.61 23.90
C ARG A 207 -8.93 13.90 22.92
N GLN A 208 -8.61 12.64 22.63
CA GLN A 208 -9.54 11.50 22.53
C GLN A 208 -10.94 11.77 21.96
N ALA A 209 -11.07 11.96 20.66
CA ALA A 209 -12.12 11.21 19.96
C ALA A 209 -11.45 9.88 19.58
N GLY A 210 -11.80 8.79 20.28
CA GLY A 210 -11.20 7.49 20.00
C GLY A 210 -11.45 7.08 18.54
N ALA A 211 -10.54 6.30 17.93
CA ALA A 211 -10.67 5.85 16.54
C ALA A 211 -12.08 5.30 16.21
N TRP A 212 -12.73 4.66 17.18
CA TRP A 212 -14.12 4.19 17.06
C TRP A 212 -15.16 5.31 16.98
N ALA A 213 -15.02 6.40 17.72
CA ALA A 213 -15.93 7.54 17.62
C ALA A 213 -15.79 8.23 16.26
N THR A 214 -14.58 8.32 15.72
CA THR A 214 -14.34 8.78 14.34
C THR A 214 -15.02 7.86 13.33
N PHE A 215 -14.91 6.54 13.52
CA PHE A 215 -15.60 5.56 12.69
C PHE A 215 -17.13 5.74 12.72
N GLN A 216 -17.72 5.83 13.92
CA GLN A 216 -19.16 6.06 14.11
C GLN A 216 -19.61 7.38 13.47
N TYR A 217 -18.78 8.42 13.54
CA TYR A 217 -19.05 9.69 12.87
C TYR A 217 -19.10 9.53 11.35
N LEU A 218 -18.12 8.83 10.75
CA LEU A 218 -18.09 8.59 9.30
C LEU A 218 -19.31 7.78 8.82
N VAL A 219 -19.68 6.74 9.57
CA VAL A 219 -20.92 5.96 9.30
C VAL A 219 -22.15 6.85 9.39
N ARG A 220 -22.23 7.74 10.40
CA ARG A 220 -23.34 8.69 10.53
C ARG A 220 -23.43 9.64 9.35
N GLU A 221 -22.31 10.23 8.90
CA GLU A 221 -22.32 11.15 7.76
C GLU A 221 -22.82 10.45 6.49
N ARG A 222 -22.36 9.21 6.25
CA ARG A 222 -22.82 8.42 5.10
C ARG A 222 -24.31 8.06 5.17
N LEU A 223 -24.82 7.71 6.36
CA LEU A 223 -26.27 7.49 6.59
C LEU A 223 -27.09 8.76 6.32
N LEU A 224 -26.58 9.93 6.69
CA LEU A 224 -27.25 11.22 6.44
C LEU A 224 -27.30 11.56 4.93
N GLU A 225 -26.23 11.26 4.19
CA GLU A 225 -26.22 11.36 2.72
C GLU A 225 -27.31 10.50 2.08
N ASP A 226 -27.48 9.27 2.59
CA ASP A 226 -28.53 8.33 2.19
C ASP A 226 -29.94 8.71 2.70
N GLY A 227 -30.06 9.83 3.44
CA GLY A 227 -31.32 10.36 3.93
C GLY A 227 -31.88 9.68 5.17
N VAL A 228 -31.05 8.93 5.91
CA VAL A 228 -31.40 8.33 7.20
C VAL A 228 -31.12 9.34 8.31
N GLU A 229 -32.12 9.63 9.16
CA GLU A 229 -31.90 10.50 10.31
C GLU A 229 -31.17 9.73 11.43
N VAL A 230 -30.15 10.37 12.01
CA VAL A 230 -29.35 9.81 13.11
C VAL A 230 -29.34 10.78 14.28
N SER A 231 -29.82 10.33 15.45
CA SER A 231 -29.89 11.14 16.67
C SER A 231 -28.50 11.42 17.27
N ALA A 232 -28.42 12.38 18.20
CA ALA A 232 -27.17 12.69 18.91
C ALA A 232 -26.62 11.50 19.73
N GLU A 233 -27.49 10.58 20.14
CA GLU A 233 -27.12 9.35 20.86
C GLU A 233 -26.80 8.18 19.90
N GLY A 234 -26.92 8.40 18.59
CA GLY A 234 -26.62 7.42 17.55
C GLY A 234 -27.79 6.49 17.19
N GLY A 235 -29.02 6.78 17.59
CA GLY A 235 -30.21 6.03 17.15
C GLY A 235 -30.60 6.39 15.71
N LEU A 236 -31.01 5.41 14.91
CA LEU A 236 -31.47 5.62 13.54
C LEU A 236 -33.01 5.74 13.53
N SER A 237 -33.54 6.74 12.83
CA SER A 237 -34.98 6.87 12.60
C SER A 237 -35.30 7.00 11.13
N ARG A 238 -36.29 6.24 10.68
CA ARG A 238 -36.78 6.28 9.29
C ARG A 238 -37.98 7.22 9.23
N ARG A 239 -37.77 8.47 8.80
CA ARG A 239 -38.87 9.37 8.42
C ARG A 239 -38.78 9.70 6.92
N PRO A 240 -39.89 9.64 6.16
CA PRO A 240 -39.87 10.07 4.77
C PRO A 240 -39.64 11.59 4.72
N ARG A 241 -38.72 12.03 3.85
CA ARG A 241 -38.54 13.47 3.55
C ARG A 241 -39.90 14.05 3.13
N SER A 242 -40.53 14.85 3.98
CA SER A 242 -41.59 15.77 3.54
C SER A 242 -40.94 17.05 3.00
N PRO A 243 -41.28 17.52 1.79
CA PRO A 243 -40.78 18.79 1.28
C PRO A 243 -41.32 19.95 2.11
N GLN A 244 -40.46 20.92 2.37
CA GLN A 244 -40.76 22.15 3.11
C GLN A 244 -42.02 22.85 2.58
N GLY A 245 -42.96 23.13 3.49
CA GLY A 245 -44.07 24.04 3.26
C GLY A 245 -43.55 25.46 3.00
N GLY A 246 -43.92 26.00 1.84
CA GLY A 246 -43.66 27.39 1.47
C GLY A 246 -44.25 28.35 2.49
N GLY A 247 -43.39 29.14 3.13
CA GLY A 247 -43.76 30.22 4.02
C GLY A 247 -44.55 31.31 3.28
N GLY A 248 -45.87 31.31 3.44
CA GLY A 248 -46.74 32.42 3.10
C GLY A 248 -46.40 33.63 3.97
N LYS A 249 -45.75 34.64 3.38
CA LYS A 249 -45.57 35.96 3.99
C LYS A 249 -46.95 36.63 4.19
N GLN A 250 -47.38 36.80 5.43
CA GLN A 250 -48.31 37.89 5.78
C GLN A 250 -47.54 38.97 6.55
N ARG A 251 -47.35 40.12 5.90
CA ARG A 251 -46.83 41.36 6.48
C ARG A 251 -47.94 42.03 7.31
N PRO A 252 -47.65 42.59 8.50
CA PRO A 252 -48.54 43.57 9.09
C PRO A 252 -48.29 44.94 8.44
N ARG A 253 -49.36 45.56 7.89
CA ARG A 253 -49.35 46.95 7.43
C ARG A 253 -49.52 47.88 8.64
N GLN A 254 -48.54 48.73 8.87
CA GLN A 254 -48.70 49.93 9.70
C GLN A 254 -49.59 50.94 8.96
N ALA A 255 -50.59 51.50 9.63
CA ALA A 255 -51.31 52.68 9.18
C ALA A 255 -51.41 53.68 10.33
N ARG A 256 -50.81 54.85 10.12
CA ARG A 256 -50.85 56.01 11.00
C ARG A 256 -51.96 56.96 10.51
N ALA A 257 -52.77 57.45 11.44
CA ALA A 257 -53.31 58.81 11.53
C ALA A 257 -54.20 59.38 10.39
N ARG A 258 -55.49 59.64 10.68
CA ARG A 258 -56.09 60.96 11.08
C ARG A 258 -57.53 61.16 10.56
N ARG A 259 -58.36 61.69 11.49
CA ARG A 259 -59.50 62.62 11.34
C ARG A 259 -60.81 62.13 10.69
N GLY A 260 -61.89 62.38 11.41
CA GLY A 260 -63.26 62.47 10.89
C GLY A 260 -64.26 62.27 12.01
N GLY A 261 -65.02 63.29 12.38
CA GLY A 261 -65.83 63.35 13.60
C GLY A 261 -67.17 62.62 13.54
N GLY A 262 -67.83 62.57 14.70
CA GLY A 262 -69.20 62.04 14.82
C GLY A 262 -69.53 61.55 16.22
N SER A 263 -69.82 62.47 17.13
CA SER A 263 -70.69 62.21 18.30
C SER A 263 -72.13 61.97 17.80
N PRO A 264 -73.13 61.47 18.57
CA PRO A 264 -73.13 61.23 20.01
C PRO A 264 -73.92 59.98 20.48
N ARG A 265 -74.02 59.90 21.82
CA ARG A 265 -75.10 59.34 22.66
C ARG A 265 -74.90 57.98 23.31
N LYS A 266 -75.06 58.08 24.63
CA LYS A 266 -74.98 57.10 25.71
C LYS A 266 -76.26 56.22 25.79
N PRO A 267 -76.26 55.23 26.70
CA PRO A 267 -76.90 53.93 26.49
C PRO A 267 -78.22 53.78 27.24
N GLY A 268 -78.92 52.67 27.01
CA GLY A 268 -79.94 52.23 27.93
C GLY A 268 -80.46 50.84 27.65
N ARG A 269 -80.14 49.91 28.57
CA ARG A 269 -80.96 48.80 29.09
C ARG A 269 -81.43 47.73 28.08
N ALA A 270 -81.48 46.44 28.37
CA ALA A 270 -81.24 45.63 29.56
C ALA A 270 -80.80 44.23 29.09
#